data_AF-A0A6J5F7E3-F1
#
_entry.id   AF-A0A6J5F7E3-F1
#
_cell.length_a   1.000
_cell.length_b   1.000
_cell.length_c   1.000
_cell.angle_alpha   90.00
_cell.angle_beta   90.00
_cell.angle_gamma   90.00
#
_symmetry.space_group_name_H-M   'P 1'
#
loop_
_entity.id
_entity.type
_entity.pdbx_description
1 polymer ?
#
loop_
_entity_poly.entity_id
_entity_poly.type
_entity_poly.pdbx_seq_one_letter_code
_entity_poly.pdbx_strand_id
1 'polypeptide(L)'
;MATLSSLFEYLCEKNAVDFNPVKGAKRPKVDSHEGGTPALGDHEARALLDAPDVSTLKGRRDRAMLAVLLYHGLRREELCLLKVRDIHDRRGVPHLRVHGKGG
;
A
#
# COMPACT_ATOMS: atom_id res chain seq x y z
N MET A 1 20.00 -5.40 4.05
CA MET A 1 20.51 -6.44 4.99
C MET A 1 19.44 -7.41 5.49
N ALA A 2 18.14 -7.15 5.34
CA ALA A 2 17.09 -8.09 5.78
C ALA A 2 17.17 -9.45 5.05
N THR A 3 17.43 -9.45 3.74
CA THR A 3 17.56 -10.66 2.92
C THR A 3 18.72 -11.57 3.35
N LEU A 4 19.87 -10.99 3.70
CA LEU A 4 21.04 -11.76 4.14
C LEU A 4 20.79 -12.41 5.51
N SER A 5 20.17 -11.69 6.44
CA SER A 5 19.77 -12.25 7.75
C SER A 5 18.81 -13.42 7.58
N SER A 6 17.76 -13.24 6.77
CA SER A 6 16.75 -14.28 6.54
C SER A 6 17.30 -15.50 5.81
N LEU A 7 18.26 -15.31 4.89
CA LEU A 7 18.95 -16.43 4.22
C LEU A 7 19.79 -17.24 5.21
N PHE A 8 20.60 -16.59 6.03
CA PHE A 8 21.45 -17.28 7.00
C PHE A 8 20.65 -17.90 8.16
N GLU A 9 19.51 -17.30 8.55
CA GLU A 9 18.54 -17.94 9.45
C GLU A 9 18.03 -19.25 8.86
N TYR A 10 17.59 -19.25 7.59
CA TYR A 10 17.14 -20.46 6.90
C TYR A 10 18.25 -21.53 6.81
N LEU A 11 19.49 -21.14 6.50
CA LEU A 11 20.62 -22.08 6.41
C LEU A 11 20.99 -22.68 7.78
N CYS A 12 20.88 -21.92 8.86
CA CYS A 12 21.05 -22.44 10.22
C CYS A 12 19.93 -23.42 10.59
N GLU A 13 18.67 -23.14 10.26
CA GLU A 13 17.55 -24.08 10.47
C GLU A 13 17.73 -25.40 9.70
N LYS A 14 18.42 -25.34 8.55
CA LYS A 14 18.77 -26.52 7.75
C LYS A 14 20.08 -27.19 8.17
N ASN A 15 20.72 -26.74 9.24
CA ASN A 15 22.03 -27.20 9.70
C ASN A 15 23.13 -27.13 8.61
N ALA A 16 22.97 -26.25 7.63
CA ALA A 16 23.96 -26.03 6.57
C ALA A 16 25.08 -25.09 7.02
N VAL A 17 24.82 -24.27 8.05
CA VAL A 17 25.78 -23.34 8.66
C VAL A 17 25.52 -23.28 10.16
N ASP A 18 26.58 -23.32 10.98
CA ASP A 18 26.47 -23.41 12.45
C ASP A 18 25.88 -22.15 13.10
N PHE A 19 26.12 -20.97 12.52
CA PHE A 19 25.57 -19.71 13.04
C PHE A 19 25.43 -18.65 11.95
N ASN A 20 24.50 -17.71 12.17
CA ASN A 20 24.26 -16.60 11.25
C ASN A 20 25.33 -15.50 11.45
N PRO A 21 26.20 -15.24 10.45
CA PRO A 21 27.31 -14.29 10.56
C PRO A 21 26.87 -12.83 10.65
N VAL A 22 25.62 -12.51 10.29
CA VAL A 22 25.09 -11.13 10.36
C VAL A 22 24.23 -10.85 11.58
N LYS A 23 24.07 -11.82 12.50
CA LYS A 23 23.22 -11.68 13.69
C LYS A 23 23.66 -10.56 14.65
N GLY A 24 24.95 -10.22 14.67
CA GLY A 24 25.52 -9.12 15.44
C GLY A 24 25.89 -7.88 14.63
N ALA A 25 25.67 -7.89 13.31
CA ALA A 25 26.04 -6.77 12.46
C ALA A 25 25.09 -5.59 12.71
N LYS A 26 25.64 -4.45 13.13
CA LYS A 26 24.87 -3.22 13.28
C LYS A 26 24.32 -2.83 11.91
N ARG A 27 22.99 -2.80 11.78
CA ARG A 27 22.36 -2.32 10.55
C ARG A 27 22.78 -0.87 10.34
N PRO A 28 23.30 -0.51 9.15
CA PRO A 28 23.51 0.89 8.83
C PRO A 28 22.17 1.61 9.01
N LYS A 29 22.20 2.75 9.70
CA LYS A 29 21.03 3.62 9.78
C LYS A 29 20.69 4.00 8.35
N VAL A 30 19.51 3.61 7.91
CA VAL A 30 18.95 4.14 6.68
C VAL A 30 18.43 5.52 7.05
N ASP A 31 19.29 6.52 6.95
CA ASP A 31 18.88 7.91 6.99
C ASP A 31 18.20 8.20 5.65
N SER A 32 16.92 7.84 5.55
CA SER A 32 16.11 8.20 4.41
C SER A 32 15.86 9.71 4.45
N HIS A 33 16.76 10.49 3.86
CA HIS A 33 16.51 11.91 3.57
C HIS A 33 15.35 12.11 2.56
N GLU A 34 14.85 11.04 1.96
CA GLU A 34 13.66 11.01 1.09
C GLU A 34 12.36 10.63 1.84
N GLY A 35 12.41 10.54 3.17
CA GLY A 35 11.38 9.91 4.01
C GLY A 35 10.22 10.80 4.47
N GLY A 36 10.06 12.00 3.94
CA GLY A 36 8.89 12.83 4.22
C GLY A 36 8.10 13.03 2.95
N THR A 37 7.39 12.01 2.44
CA THR A 37 6.31 12.31 1.50
C THR A 37 5.43 13.34 2.20
N PRO A 38 5.35 14.58 1.71
CA PRO A 38 4.58 15.61 2.39
C PRO A 38 3.15 15.08 2.52
N ALA A 39 2.66 15.01 3.76
CA ALA A 39 1.28 14.61 3.97
C ALA A 39 0.39 15.65 3.30
N LEU A 40 -0.54 15.20 2.47
CA LEU A 40 -1.55 16.06 1.87
C LEU A 40 -2.38 16.70 2.98
N GLY A 41 -2.44 18.02 2.99
CA GLY A 41 -3.40 18.74 3.83
C GLY A 41 -4.83 18.58 3.30
N ASP A 42 -5.82 18.84 4.16
CA ASP A 42 -7.25 18.72 3.80
C ASP A 42 -7.63 19.53 2.55
N HIS A 43 -7.03 20.72 2.39
CA HIS A 43 -7.27 21.56 1.22
C HIS A 43 -6.71 20.94 -0.07
N GLU A 44 -5.52 20.34 0.00
CA GLU A 44 -4.90 19.68 -1.15
C GLU A 44 -5.66 18.41 -1.54
N ALA A 45 -6.13 17.64 -0.55
CA ALA A 45 -6.97 16.48 -0.79
C ALA A 45 -8.30 16.86 -1.47
N ARG A 46 -8.95 17.96 -1.06
CA ARG A 46 -10.15 18.48 -1.72
C ARG A 46 -9.86 18.94 -3.15
N ALA A 47 -8.79 19.70 -3.35
CA ALA A 47 -8.39 20.15 -4.68
C ALA A 47 -8.14 18.97 -5.64
N LEU A 48 -7.54 17.87 -5.16
CA LEU A 48 -7.37 16.65 -5.94
C LEU A 48 -8.70 16.00 -6.31
N LEU A 49 -9.67 15.96 -5.40
CA LEU A 49 -11.00 15.38 -5.64
C LEU A 49 -11.85 16.19 -6.63
N ASP A 50 -11.58 17.49 -6.76
CA ASP A 50 -12.33 18.40 -7.64
C ASP A 50 -11.65 18.62 -9.00
N ALA A 51 -10.39 18.21 -9.16
CA ALA A 51 -9.64 18.35 -10.42
C ALA A 51 -10.23 17.60 -11.64
N PRO A 52 -10.82 16.38 -11.52
CA PRO A 52 -11.33 15.66 -12.68
C PRO A 52 -12.68 16.18 -13.19
N ASP A 53 -12.81 16.33 -14.52
CA ASP A 53 -14.06 16.75 -15.17
C ASP A 53 -15.15 15.65 -15.13
N VAL A 54 -16.10 15.81 -14.22
CA VAL A 54 -17.23 14.89 -13.99
C VAL A 54 -18.25 14.84 -15.13
N SER A 55 -18.18 15.74 -16.11
CA SER A 55 -19.04 15.66 -17.31
C SER A 55 -18.61 14.52 -18.24
N THR A 56 -17.34 14.10 -18.15
CA THR A 56 -16.79 13.01 -18.96
C THR A 56 -16.78 11.68 -18.20
N LEU A 57 -16.93 10.58 -18.92
CA LEU A 57 -16.81 9.24 -18.32
C LEU A 57 -15.42 9.03 -17.68
N LYS A 58 -14.37 9.56 -18.32
CA LYS A 58 -13.00 9.50 -17.82
C LYS A 58 -12.87 10.25 -16.49
N GLY A 59 -13.35 11.49 -16.40
CA GLY A 59 -13.23 12.25 -15.17
C GLY A 59 -14.09 11.71 -14.02
N ARG A 60 -15.27 11.14 -14.31
CA ARG A 60 -16.04 10.37 -13.29
C ARG A 60 -15.25 9.19 -12.73
N ARG A 61 -14.57 8.43 -13.60
CA ARG A 61 -13.70 7.32 -13.21
C ARG A 61 -12.51 7.82 -12.39
N ASP A 62 -11.81 8.84 -12.87
CA ASP A 62 -10.60 9.34 -12.22
C ASP A 62 -10.94 9.95 -10.84
N ARG A 63 -12.08 10.64 -10.70
CA ARG A 63 -12.59 11.10 -9.41
C ARG A 63 -12.91 9.95 -8.45
N ALA A 64 -13.55 8.88 -8.94
CA ALA A 64 -13.81 7.70 -8.13
C ALA A 64 -12.51 7.03 -7.66
N MET A 65 -11.51 6.93 -8.53
CA MET A 65 -10.19 6.40 -8.18
C MET A 65 -9.51 7.23 -7.08
N LEU A 66 -9.52 8.56 -7.20
CA LEU A 66 -8.96 9.45 -6.18
C LEU A 66 -9.71 9.36 -4.85
N ALA A 67 -11.03 9.29 -4.88
CA ALA A 67 -11.84 9.09 -3.68
C ALA A 67 -11.50 7.77 -2.97
N VAL A 68 -11.36 6.68 -3.72
CA VAL A 68 -11.01 5.37 -3.16
C VAL A 68 -9.61 5.41 -2.52
N LEU A 69 -8.63 6.05 -3.16
CA LEU A 69 -7.29 6.21 -2.61
C LEU A 69 -7.28 7.06 -1.32
N LEU A 70 -7.99 8.20 -1.33
CA LEU A 70 -7.99 9.15 -0.21
C LEU A 70 -8.81 8.66 1.00
N TYR A 71 -9.98 8.07 0.78
CA TYR A 71 -10.88 7.66 1.87
C TYR A 71 -10.60 6.27 2.43
N HIS A 72 -10.03 5.36 1.62
CA HIS A 72 -9.83 3.97 2.04
C HIS A 72 -8.35 3.56 2.08
N GLY A 73 -7.43 4.42 1.64
CA GLY A 73 -5.99 4.18 1.74
C GLY A 73 -5.50 2.96 0.94
N LEU A 74 -6.22 2.59 -0.13
CA LEU A 74 -5.81 1.47 -0.99
C LEU A 74 -4.48 1.76 -1.66
N ARG A 75 -3.72 0.70 -1.89
CA ARG A 75 -2.53 0.75 -2.76
C ARG A 75 -2.96 0.79 -4.22
N ARG A 76 -2.10 1.34 -5.07
CA ARG A 76 -2.32 1.42 -6.53
C ARG A 76 -2.74 0.07 -7.13
N GLU A 77 -2.06 -1.00 -6.76
CA GLU A 77 -2.34 -2.34 -7.29
C GLU A 77 -3.72 -2.85 -6.85
N GLU A 78 -4.08 -2.64 -5.59
CA GLU A 78 -5.37 -3.05 -5.05
C GLU A 78 -6.52 -2.29 -5.73
N LEU A 79 -6.35 -0.99 -5.96
CA LEU A 79 -7.28 -0.17 -6.74
C LEU A 79 -7.46 -0.70 -8.17
N CYS A 80 -6.37 -1.07 -8.85
CA CYS A 80 -6.42 -1.58 -10.22
C CYS A 80 -7.16 -2.92 -10.34
N LEU A 81 -7.23 -3.71 -9.26
CA LEU A 81 -7.87 -5.01 -9.23
C LEU A 81 -9.34 -4.97 -8.79
N LEU A 82 -9.80 -3.85 -8.23
CA LEU A 82 -11.18 -3.67 -7.79
C LEU A 82 -12.19 -3.85 -8.91
N LYS A 83 -13.29 -4.53 -8.59
CA LYS A 83 -14.43 -4.77 -9.48
C LYS A 83 -15.71 -4.22 -8.85
N VAL A 84 -16.70 -3.91 -9.68
CA VAL A 84 -18.01 -3.44 -9.22
C VAL A 84 -18.67 -4.42 -8.23
N ARG A 85 -18.45 -5.72 -8.42
CA ARG A 85 -18.96 -6.78 -7.54
C ARG A 85 -18.33 -6.80 -6.15
N ASP A 86 -17.25 -6.08 -5.93
CA ASP A 86 -16.56 -6.01 -4.64
C ASP A 86 -17.21 -4.96 -3.72
N ILE A 87 -18.18 -4.19 -4.22
CA ILE A 87 -19.05 -3.34 -3.42
C ILE A 87 -20.23 -4.18 -2.93
N HIS A 88 -20.39 -4.25 -1.62
CA HIS A 88 -21.43 -5.02 -0.96
C HIS A 88 -22.23 -4.13 -0.01
N ASP A 89 -23.54 -4.31 0.06
CA ASP A 89 -24.33 -3.72 1.14
C ASP A 89 -24.32 -4.66 2.34
N ARG A 90 -23.98 -4.15 3.52
CA ARG A 90 -24.13 -4.87 4.79
C ARG A 90 -24.84 -3.97 5.77
N ARG A 91 -26.08 -4.33 6.12
CA ARG A 91 -26.93 -3.59 7.07
C ARG A 91 -27.17 -2.12 6.63
N GLY A 92 -27.32 -1.88 5.33
CA GLY A 92 -27.56 -0.53 4.77
C GLY A 92 -26.30 0.33 4.68
N VAL A 93 -25.12 -0.25 4.93
CA VAL A 93 -23.83 0.42 4.78
C VAL A 93 -23.08 -0.21 3.62
N PRO A 94 -22.63 0.57 2.62
CA PRO A 94 -21.79 0.06 1.55
C PRO A 94 -20.39 -0.28 2.09
N HIS A 95 -19.94 -1.49 1.82
CA HIS A 95 -18.62 -2.00 2.11
C HIS A 95 -17.86 -2.28 0.83
N LEU A 96 -16.58 -1.90 0.79
CA LEU A 96 -15.67 -2.21 -0.29
C LEU A 96 -14.78 -3.38 0.14
N ARG A 97 -14.87 -4.52 -0.54
CA ARG A 97 -13.98 -5.65 -0.33
C ARG A 97 -12.70 -5.44 -1.13
N VAL A 98 -11.55 -5.51 -0.45
CA VAL A 98 -10.24 -5.32 -1.07
C VAL A 98 -9.44 -6.61 -0.95
N HIS A 99 -8.84 -7.03 -2.05
CA HIS A 99 -7.96 -8.19 -2.09
C HIS A 99 -6.50 -7.73 -2.01
N GLY A 100 -5.88 -7.95 -0.85
CA GLY A 100 -4.48 -7.60 -0.60
C GLY A 100 -3.54 -8.78 -0.79
N LYS A 101 -2.23 -8.51 -0.75
CA LYS A 101 -1.21 -9.55 -0.76
C LYS A 101 -1.31 -10.40 0.52
N GLY A 102 -1.79 -11.64 0.39
CA GLY A 102 -2.00 -12.57 1.50
C GLY A 102 -3.33 -13.34 1.47
N GLY A 103 -4.29 -12.90 0.65
CA GLY A 103 -5.64 -13.51 0.56
C GLY A 103 -6.69 -12.73 1.35
#